data_AF-A0A1G1Q5F1-F1
#
_entry.id   AF-A0A1G1Q5F1-F1
#
_cell.length_a   1.000
_cell.length_b   1.000
_cell.length_c   1.000
_cell.angle_alpha   90.00
_cell.angle_beta   90.00
_cell.angle_gamma   90.00
#
_symmetry.space_group_name_H-M   'P 1'
#
loop_
_entity.id
_entity.type
_entity.pdbx_description
1 polymer ?
#
loop_
_entity_poly.entity_id
_entity_poly.type
_entity_poly.pdbx_seq_one_letter_code
_entity_poly.pdbx_strand_id
1 'polypeptide(L)'
;MVILGIDPGLNATGYGVISVQAGQLQVVDAGAIRPSPRQPLGARLSRLYEALGKIMTAHQPSVAVLEALYTHHEYLTTASLMAHARGAVCLALAHHQVPQVDYLPTRIKKALTGNGSASKEQVARMVGTWLGRDASAWSMDTTDALALAIAHAHIIEHSNRGTISSATSGSLAAPPAELGLHVRPDVRFAPAWLRSLGARSSLVPRYRSGHHARSPLATPAARQPSPLAGRERNSR
;
A
#
# COMPACT_ATOMS: atom_id res chain seq x y z
N MET A 1 2.90 -0.12 15.10
CA MET A 1 2.87 0.10 13.63
C MET A 1 2.13 -1.06 12.97
N VAL A 2 1.27 -0.82 11.97
CA VAL A 2 0.53 -1.89 11.26
C VAL A 2 1.06 -2.02 9.84
N ILE A 3 1.47 -3.22 9.45
CA ILE A 3 2.05 -3.51 8.14
C ILE A 3 1.11 -4.47 7.40
N LEU A 4 0.83 -4.17 6.13
CA LEU A 4 0.08 -5.04 5.22
C LEU A 4 1.03 -5.65 4.19
N GLY A 5 1.27 -6.95 4.22
CA GLY A 5 1.92 -7.69 3.13
C GLY A 5 0.90 -8.15 2.10
N ILE A 6 1.22 -8.03 0.81
CA ILE A 6 0.35 -8.46 -0.30
C ILE A 6 1.18 -9.24 -1.32
N ASP A 7 0.78 -10.48 -1.60
CA ASP A 7 1.33 -11.31 -2.67
C ASP A 7 0.34 -11.38 -3.85
N PRO A 8 0.49 -10.54 -4.89
CA PRO A 8 -0.53 -10.39 -5.92
C PRO A 8 -0.60 -11.60 -6.85
N GLY A 9 -1.80 -12.13 -7.03
CA GLY A 9 -2.07 -13.15 -8.03
C GLY A 9 -3.53 -13.14 -8.50
N LEU A 10 -3.75 -13.41 -9.78
CA LEU A 10 -5.11 -13.39 -10.35
C LEU A 10 -5.99 -14.50 -9.79
N ASN A 11 -5.43 -15.69 -9.56
CA ASN A 11 -6.17 -16.84 -9.02
C ASN A 11 -6.35 -16.72 -7.50
N ALA A 12 -5.29 -16.26 -6.83
CA ALA A 12 -5.26 -16.01 -5.41
C ALA A 12 -4.31 -14.83 -5.17
N THR A 13 -4.76 -13.86 -4.39
CA THR A 13 -3.88 -12.82 -3.84
C THR A 13 -3.82 -13.02 -2.34
N GLY A 14 -2.63 -13.34 -1.82
CA GLY A 14 -2.40 -13.44 -0.39
C GLY A 14 -2.36 -12.06 0.26
N TYR A 15 -2.88 -11.96 1.48
CA TYR A 15 -2.70 -10.79 2.32
C TYR A 15 -2.36 -11.19 3.76
N GLY A 16 -1.52 -10.40 4.41
CA GLY A 16 -1.16 -10.57 5.81
C GLY A 16 -1.03 -9.21 6.50
N VAL A 17 -1.83 -8.98 7.53
CA VAL A 17 -1.78 -7.79 8.38
C VAL A 17 -1.11 -8.16 9.68
N ILE A 18 0.01 -7.52 9.98
CA ILE A 18 0.69 -7.67 11.27
C ILE A 18 0.76 -6.34 12.01
N SER A 19 0.74 -6.43 13.33
CA SER A 19 1.11 -5.32 14.20
C SER A 19 2.51 -5.54 14.76
N VAL A 20 3.28 -4.46 14.78
CA VAL A 20 4.61 -4.39 15.40
C VAL A 20 4.51 -3.48 16.63
N GLN A 21 4.74 -4.05 17.81
CA GLN A 21 4.71 -3.33 19.09
C GLN A 21 5.90 -3.76 19.94
N ALA A 22 6.77 -2.83 20.33
CA ALA A 22 7.96 -3.11 21.15
C ALA A 22 8.82 -4.30 20.65
N GLY A 23 8.98 -4.43 19.33
CA GLY A 23 9.72 -5.53 18.69
C GLY A 23 8.97 -6.86 18.61
N GLN A 24 7.75 -6.95 19.16
CA GLN A 24 6.89 -8.12 19.06
C GLN A 24 6.02 -8.03 17.80
N LEU A 25 5.89 -9.15 17.10
CA LEU A 25 5.07 -9.30 15.91
C LEU A 25 3.79 -10.07 16.27
N GLN A 26 2.64 -9.54 15.85
CA GLN A 26 1.36 -10.22 16.03
C GLN A 26 0.55 -10.17 14.74
N VAL A 27 -0.04 -11.30 14.36
CA VAL A 27 -1.01 -11.35 13.25
C VAL A 27 -2.31 -10.70 13.70
N VAL A 28 -2.77 -9.72 12.93
CA VAL A 28 -4.06 -9.04 13.13
C VAL A 28 -5.13 -9.69 12.27
N ASP A 29 -4.81 -9.96 11.00
CA ASP A 29 -5.69 -10.60 10.02
C ASP A 29 -4.82 -11.17 8.90
N ALA A 30 -5.20 -12.29 8.31
CA ALA A 30 -4.47 -12.90 7.21
C ALA A 30 -5.38 -13.83 6.40
N GLY A 31 -5.17 -13.88 5.10
CA GLY A 31 -5.92 -14.78 4.24
C GLY A 31 -5.56 -14.64 2.76
N ALA A 32 -6.45 -15.14 1.90
CA ALA A 32 -6.29 -15.05 0.46
C ALA A 32 -7.60 -14.63 -0.21
N ILE A 33 -7.51 -13.65 -1.11
CA ILE A 33 -8.61 -13.21 -1.96
C ILE A 33 -8.61 -14.12 -3.19
N ARG A 34 -9.67 -14.92 -3.37
CA ARG A 34 -9.81 -15.90 -4.45
C ARG A 34 -11.02 -15.58 -5.34
N PRO A 35 -10.86 -14.73 -6.38
CA PRO A 35 -11.89 -14.55 -7.39
C PRO A 35 -12.13 -15.85 -8.18
N SER A 36 -13.36 -16.07 -8.66
CA SER A 36 -13.64 -17.25 -9.46
C SER A 36 -12.89 -17.18 -10.80
N PRO A 37 -12.14 -18.24 -11.21
CA PRO A 37 -11.43 -18.24 -12.48
C PRO A 37 -12.37 -18.23 -13.69
N ARG A 38 -13.67 -18.54 -13.49
CA ARG A 38 -14.70 -18.50 -14.53
C ARG A 38 -15.17 -17.06 -14.84
N GLN A 39 -14.84 -16.09 -13.99
CA GLN A 39 -15.21 -14.70 -14.22
C GLN A 39 -14.26 -14.02 -15.21
N PRO A 40 -14.76 -13.07 -16.02
CA PRO A 40 -13.89 -12.24 -16.86
C PRO A 40 -12.83 -11.52 -16.02
N LEU A 41 -11.67 -11.25 -16.63
CA LEU A 41 -10.52 -10.60 -15.98
C LEU A 41 -10.92 -9.33 -15.22
N GLY A 42 -11.66 -8.42 -15.85
CA GLY A 42 -12.07 -7.15 -15.23
C GLY A 42 -12.88 -7.35 -13.94
N ALA A 43 -13.79 -8.34 -13.90
CA ALA A 43 -14.56 -8.66 -12.71
C ALA A 43 -13.68 -9.23 -11.59
N ARG A 44 -12.67 -10.03 -11.93
CA ARG A 44 -11.71 -10.56 -10.96
C ARG A 44 -10.84 -9.44 -10.36
N LEU A 45 -10.39 -8.49 -11.18
CA LEU A 45 -9.63 -7.32 -10.74
C LEU A 45 -10.47 -6.39 -9.86
N SER A 46 -11.73 -6.14 -10.22
CA SER A 46 -12.67 -5.36 -9.41
C SER A 46 -12.90 -6.01 -8.04
N ARG A 47 -13.11 -7.33 -7.99
CA ARG A 47 -13.23 -8.06 -6.71
C ARG A 47 -11.97 -7.96 -5.85
N LEU A 48 -10.79 -8.04 -6.47
CA LEU A 48 -9.52 -7.86 -5.77
C LEU A 48 -9.41 -6.45 -5.17
N TYR A 49 -9.69 -5.42 -5.99
CA TYR A 49 -9.67 -4.02 -5.57
C TYR A 49 -10.61 -3.76 -4.37
N GLU A 50 -11.86 -4.21 -4.46
CA GLU A 50 -12.86 -4.02 -3.39
C GLU A 50 -12.48 -4.75 -2.10
N ALA A 51 -11.97 -5.98 -2.20
CA ALA A 51 -11.57 -6.76 -1.04
C ALA A 51 -10.38 -6.12 -0.32
N LEU A 52 -9.37 -5.66 -1.07
CA LEU A 52 -8.25 -4.91 -0.49
C LEU A 52 -8.70 -3.59 0.14
N GLY A 53 -9.64 -2.88 -0.49
CA GLY A 53 -10.23 -1.66 0.08
C GLY A 53 -10.86 -1.89 1.45
N LYS A 54 -11.58 -3.02 1.62
CA LYS A 54 -12.15 -3.42 2.92
C LYS A 54 -11.06 -3.69 3.96
N ILE A 55 -10.01 -4.43 3.59
CA ILE A 55 -8.88 -4.75 4.47
C ILE A 55 -8.17 -3.46 4.92
N MET A 56 -7.86 -2.55 3.99
CA MET A 56 -7.21 -1.28 4.32
C MET A 56 -8.08 -0.37 5.18
N THR A 57 -9.39 -0.33 4.92
CA THR A 57 -10.33 0.45 5.73
C THR A 57 -10.45 -0.10 7.15
N ALA A 58 -10.50 -1.42 7.31
CA ALA A 58 -10.62 -2.08 8.61
C ALA A 58 -9.37 -1.92 9.47
N HIS A 59 -8.18 -2.05 8.87
CA HIS A 59 -6.92 -2.19 9.61
C HIS A 59 -6.02 -0.95 9.56
N GLN A 60 -6.29 -0.01 8.66
CA GLN A 60 -5.53 1.25 8.48
C GLN A 60 -4.01 1.03 8.51
N PRO A 61 -3.45 0.20 7.60
CA PRO A 61 -2.03 -0.08 7.60
C PRO A 61 -1.22 1.19 7.33
N SER A 62 -0.12 1.37 8.07
CA SER A 62 0.79 2.50 7.84
C SER A 62 1.63 2.32 6.57
N VAL A 63 1.77 1.09 6.10
CA VAL A 63 2.53 0.74 4.89
C VAL A 63 2.05 -0.60 4.35
N ALA A 64 2.04 -0.72 3.03
CA ALA A 64 1.87 -1.98 2.32
C ALA A 64 3.18 -2.43 1.66
N VAL A 65 3.41 -3.74 1.66
CA VAL A 65 4.64 -4.36 1.18
C VAL A 65 4.30 -5.37 0.09
N LEU A 66 4.94 -5.24 -1.07
CA LEU A 66 4.83 -6.21 -2.16
C LEU A 66 6.20 -6.78 -2.50
N GLU A 67 6.21 -7.97 -3.10
CA GLU A 67 7.38 -8.47 -3.79
C GLU A 67 7.60 -7.67 -5.09
N ALA A 68 8.84 -7.33 -5.41
CA ALA A 68 9.19 -6.69 -6.67
C ALA A 68 9.04 -7.70 -7.83
N LEU A 69 8.38 -7.30 -8.91
CA LEU A 69 8.25 -8.16 -10.09
C LEU A 69 9.59 -8.27 -10.83
N TYR A 70 10.10 -9.49 -10.95
CA TYR A 70 11.17 -9.85 -11.86
C TYR A 70 10.70 -11.05 -12.68
N THR A 71 10.87 -11.01 -14.00
CA THR A 71 10.46 -12.13 -14.86
C THR A 71 11.49 -12.36 -15.94
N HIS A 72 11.88 -13.62 -16.11
CA HIS A 72 12.64 -14.07 -17.27
C HIS A 72 11.77 -14.03 -18.53
N HIS A 73 12.41 -13.78 -19.68
CA HIS A 73 11.76 -13.70 -20.99
C HIS A 73 11.00 -14.99 -21.38
N GLU A 74 11.30 -16.12 -20.76
CA GLU A 74 10.60 -17.38 -20.99
C GLU A 74 9.20 -17.46 -20.32
N TYR A 75 8.88 -16.57 -19.37
CA TYR A 75 7.60 -16.60 -18.62
C TYR A 75 6.71 -15.38 -18.84
N LEU A 76 6.73 -14.78 -20.04
CA LEU A 76 6.01 -13.52 -20.34
C LEU A 76 4.49 -13.62 -20.13
N THR A 77 3.86 -14.75 -20.45
CA THR A 77 2.41 -14.94 -20.26
C THR A 77 2.04 -14.89 -18.79
N THR A 78 2.78 -15.60 -17.94
CA THR A 78 2.58 -15.57 -16.49
C THR A 78 2.87 -14.18 -15.93
N ALA A 79 3.93 -13.52 -16.42
CA ALA A 79 4.27 -12.15 -16.04
C ALA A 79 3.13 -11.17 -16.33
N SER A 80 2.53 -11.26 -17.52
CA SER A 80 1.42 -10.39 -17.94
C SER A 80 0.19 -10.57 -17.04
N LEU A 81 -0.15 -11.81 -16.70
CA LEU A 81 -1.24 -12.12 -15.77
C LEU A 81 -0.98 -11.56 -14.36
N MET A 82 0.24 -11.74 -13.84
CA MET A 82 0.64 -11.15 -12.55
C MET A 82 0.62 -9.62 -12.58
N ALA A 83 1.06 -9.01 -13.69
CA ALA A 83 1.06 -7.57 -13.86
C ALA A 83 -0.35 -6.97 -13.75
N HIS A 84 -1.38 -7.65 -14.26
CA HIS A 84 -2.77 -7.21 -14.09
C HIS A 84 -3.21 -7.19 -12.62
N ALA A 85 -2.95 -8.27 -11.89
CA ALA A 85 -3.27 -8.34 -10.46
C ALA A 85 -2.53 -7.26 -9.69
N ARG A 86 -1.21 -7.14 -9.88
CA ARG A 86 -0.38 -6.10 -9.25
C ARG A 86 -0.89 -4.69 -9.58
N GLY A 87 -1.25 -4.42 -10.83
CA GLY A 87 -1.80 -3.12 -11.23
C GLY A 87 -3.05 -2.75 -10.42
N ALA A 88 -3.96 -3.70 -10.20
CA ALA A 88 -5.12 -3.50 -9.35
C ALA A 88 -4.75 -3.28 -7.88
N VAL A 89 -3.74 -3.99 -7.36
CA VAL A 89 -3.21 -3.77 -6.00
C VAL A 89 -2.64 -2.35 -5.86
N CYS A 90 -1.74 -1.93 -6.75
CA CYS A 90 -1.14 -0.60 -6.72
C CYS A 90 -2.21 0.50 -6.80
N LEU A 91 -3.23 0.31 -7.65
CA LEU A 91 -4.35 1.25 -7.74
C LEU A 91 -5.16 1.32 -6.44
N ALA A 92 -5.44 0.17 -5.81
CA ALA A 92 -6.13 0.12 -4.51
C ALA A 92 -5.34 0.86 -3.43
N LEU A 93 -4.04 0.58 -3.31
CA LEU A 93 -3.16 1.24 -2.35
C LEU A 93 -3.15 2.76 -2.53
N ALA A 94 -3.02 3.23 -3.77
CA ALA A 94 -3.04 4.66 -4.09
C ALA A 94 -4.38 5.33 -3.73
N HIS A 95 -5.51 4.68 -4.04
CA HIS A 95 -6.85 5.20 -3.71
C HIS A 95 -7.09 5.28 -2.20
N HIS A 96 -6.50 4.38 -1.42
CA HIS A 96 -6.58 4.37 0.04
C HIS A 96 -5.44 5.13 0.73
N GLN A 97 -4.58 5.80 -0.05
CA GLN A 97 -3.44 6.58 0.47
C GLN A 97 -2.49 5.78 1.36
N VAL A 98 -2.36 4.47 1.10
CA VAL A 98 -1.43 3.60 1.83
C VAL A 98 -0.08 3.61 1.13
N PRO A 99 1.01 4.04 1.79
CA PRO A 99 2.35 3.99 1.21
C PRO A 99 2.74 2.57 0.81
N GLN A 100 3.39 2.41 -0.34
CA GLN A 100 3.85 1.13 -0.85
C GLN A 100 5.37 1.02 -0.79
N VAL A 101 5.88 -0.15 -0.41
CA VAL A 101 7.29 -0.53 -0.52
C VAL A 101 7.42 -1.87 -1.25
N ASP A 102 8.41 -1.96 -2.14
CA ASP A 102 8.71 -3.18 -2.88
C ASP A 102 10.06 -3.78 -2.43
N TYR A 103 10.10 -5.11 -2.25
CA TYR A 103 11.34 -5.82 -1.96
C TYR A 103 11.63 -6.94 -2.95
N LEU A 104 12.91 -7.11 -3.28
CA LEU A 104 13.37 -8.27 -4.06
C LEU A 104 13.15 -9.57 -3.26
N PRO A 105 12.85 -10.70 -3.94
CA PRO A 105 12.66 -12.01 -3.29
C PRO A 105 13.85 -12.40 -2.40
N THR A 106 15.08 -12.18 -2.88
CA THR A 106 16.30 -12.47 -2.13
C THR A 106 16.44 -11.63 -0.86
N ARG A 107 15.94 -10.39 -0.88
CA ARG A 107 15.94 -9.50 0.29
C ARG A 107 14.93 -9.97 1.33
N ILE A 108 13.75 -10.41 0.91
CA ILE A 108 12.72 -11.00 1.79
C ILE A 108 13.27 -12.25 2.47
N LYS A 109 13.82 -13.19 1.68
CA LYS A 109 14.43 -14.43 2.18
C LYS A 109 15.54 -14.16 3.18
N LYS A 110 16.46 -13.24 2.86
CA LYS A 110 17.56 -12.85 3.75
C LYS A 110 17.05 -12.22 5.05
N ALA A 111 16.04 -11.36 5.00
CA ALA A 111 15.47 -10.71 6.18
C ALA A 111 14.76 -11.70 7.13
N LEU A 112 14.22 -12.79 6.60
CA LEU A 112 13.50 -13.79 7.40
C LEU A 112 14.38 -14.91 7.92
N THR A 113 15.37 -15.34 7.13
CA THR A 113 16.11 -16.59 7.35
C THR A 113 17.62 -16.37 7.52
N GLY A 114 18.13 -15.16 7.28
CA GLY A 114 19.56 -14.88 7.16
C GLY A 114 20.19 -15.31 5.83
N ASN A 115 19.46 -16.06 4.99
CA ASN A 115 19.95 -16.58 3.71
C ASN A 115 19.07 -16.14 2.53
N GLY A 116 19.66 -15.43 1.56
CA GLY A 116 18.95 -14.98 0.36
C GLY A 116 18.49 -16.12 -0.57
N SER A 117 19.08 -17.31 -0.43
CA SER A 117 18.78 -18.50 -1.24
C SER A 117 17.87 -19.51 -0.54
N ALA A 118 17.23 -19.14 0.58
CA ALA A 118 16.35 -20.04 1.32
C ALA A 118 15.18 -20.58 0.46
N SER A 119 14.78 -21.82 0.74
CA SER A 119 13.63 -22.47 0.11
C SER A 119 12.31 -21.87 0.60
N LYS A 120 11.21 -22.09 -0.14
CA LYS A 120 9.88 -21.61 0.27
C LYS A 120 9.43 -22.24 1.60
N GLU A 121 9.75 -23.51 1.81
CA GLU A 121 9.44 -24.25 3.03
C GLU A 121 10.21 -23.71 4.23
N GLN A 122 11.48 -23.32 4.02
CA GLN A 122 12.28 -22.66 5.05
C GLN A 122 11.68 -21.30 5.42
N VAL A 123 11.27 -20.50 4.43
CA VAL A 123 10.58 -19.22 4.66
C VAL A 123 9.28 -19.45 5.45
N ALA A 124 8.44 -20.39 5.04
CA ALA A 124 7.19 -20.71 5.72
C ALA A 124 7.39 -21.11 7.19
N ARG A 125 8.40 -21.95 7.46
CA ARG A 125 8.77 -22.31 8.84
C ARG A 125 9.17 -21.09 9.66
N MET A 126 9.99 -20.21 9.10
CA MET A 126 10.42 -18.99 9.78
C MET A 126 9.24 -18.06 10.07
N VAL A 127 8.28 -17.92 9.13
CA VAL A 127 7.05 -17.15 9.37
C VAL A 127 6.31 -17.69 10.60
N GLY A 128 6.12 -19.01 10.70
CA GLY A 128 5.54 -19.65 11.87
C GLY A 128 6.30 -19.32 13.17
N THR A 129 7.63 -19.47 13.14
CA THR A 129 8.50 -19.14 14.29
C THR A 129 8.34 -17.69 14.74
N TRP A 130 8.39 -16.73 13.81
CA TRP A 130 8.28 -15.30 14.11
C TRP A 130 6.92 -14.90 14.66
N LEU A 131 5.86 -15.64 14.30
CA LEU A 131 4.49 -15.36 14.72
C LEU A 131 4.01 -16.26 15.87
N GLY A 132 4.86 -17.17 16.37
CA GLY A 132 4.49 -18.11 17.42
C GLY A 132 3.38 -19.09 17.01
N ARG A 133 3.33 -19.49 15.73
CA ARG A 133 2.32 -20.39 15.16
C ARG A 133 2.98 -21.51 14.34
N ASP A 134 2.26 -22.60 14.14
CA ASP A 134 2.69 -23.63 13.20
C ASP A 134 2.59 -23.11 11.75
N ALA A 135 3.54 -23.47 10.89
CA ALA A 135 3.55 -23.06 9.48
C ALA A 135 2.32 -23.55 8.70
N SER A 136 1.69 -24.65 9.13
CA SER A 136 0.46 -25.19 8.56
C SER A 136 -0.80 -24.39 8.88
N ALA A 137 -0.71 -23.38 9.77
CA ALA A 137 -1.85 -22.55 10.13
C ALA A 137 -2.40 -21.71 8.96
N TRP A 138 -1.60 -21.53 7.89
CA TRP A 138 -1.94 -20.68 6.76
C TRP A 138 -1.68 -21.37 5.42
N SER A 139 -2.44 -20.97 4.39
CA SER A 139 -2.15 -21.37 3.01
C SER A 139 -0.84 -20.73 2.53
N MET A 140 -0.19 -21.33 1.53
CA MET A 140 1.06 -20.78 0.95
C MET A 140 0.93 -19.31 0.53
N ASP A 141 -0.15 -18.93 -0.16
CA ASP A 141 -0.39 -17.52 -0.56
C ASP A 141 -0.42 -16.57 0.66
N THR A 142 -1.03 -17.03 1.77
CA THR A 142 -1.15 -16.24 3.00
C THR A 142 0.20 -16.15 3.71
N THR A 143 0.96 -17.25 3.72
CA THR A 143 2.32 -17.32 4.29
C THR A 143 3.29 -16.42 3.53
N ASP A 144 3.25 -16.41 2.19
CA ASP A 144 4.08 -15.53 1.36
C ASP A 144 3.74 -14.04 1.63
N ALA A 145 2.46 -13.71 1.85
CA ALA A 145 2.06 -12.36 2.24
C ALA A 145 2.49 -11.96 3.67
N LEU A 146 2.39 -12.87 4.66
CA LEU A 146 2.91 -12.64 6.01
C LEU A 146 4.43 -12.46 6.00
N ALA A 147 5.14 -13.25 5.19
CA ALA A 147 6.58 -13.15 5.00
C ALA A 147 7.00 -11.74 4.55
N LEU A 148 6.27 -11.13 3.62
CA LEU A 148 6.51 -9.75 3.18
C LEU A 148 6.41 -8.75 4.34
N ALA A 149 5.34 -8.86 5.13
CA ALA A 149 5.09 -7.94 6.24
C ALA A 149 6.18 -8.07 7.33
N ILE A 150 6.55 -9.30 7.69
CA ILE A 150 7.61 -9.58 8.67
C ILE A 150 8.97 -9.10 8.16
N ALA A 151 9.29 -9.37 6.89
CA ALA A 151 10.54 -8.94 6.28
C ALA A 151 10.69 -7.41 6.36
N HIS A 152 9.61 -6.66 6.09
CA HIS A 152 9.62 -5.21 6.25
C HIS A 152 9.92 -4.79 7.70
N ALA A 153 9.26 -5.41 8.69
CA ALA A 153 9.50 -5.14 10.10
C ALA A 153 10.97 -5.33 10.49
N HIS A 154 11.61 -6.42 10.05
CA HIS A 154 13.03 -6.65 10.31
C HIS A 154 13.93 -5.66 9.59
N ILE A 155 13.63 -5.32 8.33
CA ILE A 155 14.46 -4.40 7.54
C ILE A 155 14.51 -3.01 8.19
N ILE A 156 13.36 -2.47 8.61
CA ILE A 156 13.33 -1.15 9.25
C ILE A 156 13.98 -1.16 10.65
N GLU A 157 13.86 -2.27 11.39
CA GLU A 157 14.47 -2.39 12.70
C GLU A 157 16.01 -2.39 12.61
N HIS A 158 16.57 -3.13 11.65
CA HIS A 158 18.02 -3.16 11.41
C HIS A 158 18.54 -1.79 10.96
N SER A 159 17.80 -1.08 10.11
CA SER A 159 18.15 0.29 9.71
C SER A 159 18.21 1.23 10.91
N ASN A 160 17.23 1.15 11.82
CA ASN A 160 17.20 2.00 13.02
C ASN A 160 18.34 1.69 14.00
N ARG A 161 18.72 0.41 14.17
CA ARG A 161 19.87 0.03 15.01
C ARG A 161 21.20 0.52 14.43
N GLY A 162 21.37 0.44 13.11
CA GLY A 162 22.57 0.92 12.42
C GLY A 162 22.80 2.43 12.55
N THR A 163 21.73 3.22 12.54
CA THR A 163 21.79 4.69 12.73
C THR A 163 22.14 5.08 14.16
N ILE A 164 21.67 4.33 15.17
CA ILE A 164 21.99 4.61 16.58
C ILE A 164 23.45 4.24 16.89
N SER A 165 23.95 3.12 16.37
CA SER A 165 25.36 2.74 16.56
C SER A 165 26.35 3.68 15.87
N SER A 166 26.01 4.31 14.75
CA SER A 166 26.88 5.29 14.10
C SER A 166 26.86 6.68 14.76
N ALA A 167 25.75 7.06 15.40
CA ALA A 167 25.62 8.33 16.12
C ALA A 167 26.42 8.38 17.44
N THR A 168 26.90 7.24 17.95
CA THR A 168 27.62 7.18 19.25
C THR A 168 29.15 7.35 19.10
N SER A 169 29.68 7.43 17.86
CA SER A 169 31.12 7.47 17.57
C SER A 169 31.60 8.72 16.82
N GLY A 170 30.88 9.85 16.89
CA GLY A 170 31.27 11.05 16.16
C GLY A 170 30.75 12.35 16.78
N SER A 171 31.68 13.25 17.08
CA SER A 171 31.54 14.66 17.46
C SER A 171 30.28 15.37 16.92
N LEU A 172 29.68 16.25 17.74
CA LEU A 172 28.64 17.20 17.31
C LEU A 172 29.16 18.07 16.14
N ALA A 173 28.89 17.63 14.91
CA ALA A 173 28.94 18.47 13.73
C ALA A 173 27.51 18.93 13.41
N ALA A 174 27.36 20.25 13.22
CA ALA A 174 26.12 20.90 12.85
C ALA A 174 25.45 20.25 11.62
N PRO A 175 24.11 20.29 11.51
CA PRO A 175 23.41 19.72 10.35
C PRO A 175 23.86 20.43 9.06
N PRO A 176 24.21 19.72 7.99
CA PRO A 176 24.47 20.35 6.71
C PRO A 176 23.18 20.96 6.14
N ALA A 177 23.32 22.15 5.58
CA ALA A 177 22.27 22.94 4.97
C ALA A 177 21.52 22.18 3.87
N GLU A 178 20.22 22.45 3.74
CA GLU A 178 19.31 21.96 2.72
C GLU A 178 19.94 22.00 1.31
N LEU A 179 20.25 20.83 0.77
CA LEU A 179 20.40 20.65 -0.66
C LEU A 179 19.02 20.37 -1.24
N GLY A 180 18.37 21.45 -1.71
CA GLY A 180 17.15 21.39 -2.49
C GLY A 180 17.34 20.53 -3.73
N LEU A 181 16.86 19.28 -3.68
CA LEU A 181 16.81 18.40 -4.84
C LEU A 181 15.64 18.84 -5.73
N HIS A 182 15.94 19.73 -6.67
CA HIS A 182 14.99 20.16 -7.70
C HIS A 182 14.83 19.01 -8.72
N VAL A 183 13.90 18.10 -8.47
CA VAL A 183 13.50 17.07 -9.45
C VAL A 183 12.70 17.76 -10.55
N ARG A 184 13.33 17.97 -11.72
CA ARG A 184 12.58 18.32 -12.94
C ARG A 184 11.89 17.06 -13.46
N PRO A 185 10.56 17.02 -13.59
CA PRO A 185 9.91 15.89 -14.24
C PRO A 185 10.34 15.87 -15.72
N ASP A 186 10.93 14.76 -16.17
CA ASP A 186 11.16 14.51 -17.59
C ASP A 186 9.79 14.26 -18.27
N VAL A 187 9.33 15.23 -19.06
CA VAL A 187 7.98 15.28 -19.64
C VAL A 187 7.84 14.42 -20.90
N ARG A 188 8.85 13.61 -21.25
CA ARG A 188 8.88 12.83 -22.49
C ARG A 188 7.85 11.69 -22.57
N PHE A 189 7.14 11.38 -21.48
CA PHE A 189 6.07 10.37 -21.44
C PHE A 189 4.77 10.86 -20.80
N ALA A 190 4.39 12.12 -20.99
CA ALA A 190 3.08 12.61 -20.54
C ALA A 190 1.93 12.16 -21.49
N PRO A 191 0.83 11.58 -20.98
CA PRO A 191 -0.35 11.24 -21.77
C PRO A 191 -1.06 12.51 -22.29
N ALA A 192 -1.77 12.38 -23.43
CA ALA A 192 -2.29 13.50 -24.21
C ALA A 192 -3.22 14.46 -23.44
N TRP A 193 -3.94 13.97 -22.43
CA TRP A 193 -4.83 14.79 -21.59
C TRP A 193 -4.07 15.75 -20.64
N LEU A 194 -2.78 15.55 -20.41
CA LEU A 194 -1.95 16.45 -19.61
C LEU A 194 -1.46 17.67 -20.41
N ARG A 195 -1.51 17.62 -21.75
CA ARG A 195 -1.15 18.73 -22.64
C ARG A 195 -2.28 19.75 -22.87
N SER A 196 -3.52 19.40 -22.52
CA SER A 196 -4.68 20.30 -22.63
C SER A 196 -4.82 21.26 -21.43
N LEU A 197 -4.05 21.06 -20.36
CA LEU A 197 -3.93 22.01 -19.26
C LEU A 197 -2.79 22.99 -19.57
N GLY A 198 -3.13 24.00 -20.38
CA GLY A 198 -2.23 25.09 -20.77
C GLY A 198 -1.60 25.77 -19.56
N ALA A 199 -0.30 26.04 -19.70
CA ALA A 199 0.54 26.75 -18.76
C ALA A 199 -0.10 28.06 -18.27
N ARG A 200 -0.36 28.15 -16.97
CA ARG A 200 -0.27 29.42 -16.23
C ARG A 200 0.53 29.19 -14.95
N SER A 201 1.51 30.07 -14.79
CA SER A 201 2.62 30.05 -13.86
C SER A 201 2.23 30.28 -12.40
N SER A 202 3.10 29.76 -11.52
CA SER A 202 3.38 30.22 -10.15
C SER A 202 2.25 30.22 -9.12
N LEU A 203 2.06 29.09 -8.44
CA LEU A 203 1.55 29.07 -7.06
C LEU A 203 2.28 27.98 -6.26
N VAL A 204 3.40 28.36 -5.65
CA VAL A 204 3.99 27.64 -4.51
C VAL A 204 3.39 28.26 -3.26
N PRO A 205 2.59 27.57 -2.43
CA PRO A 205 2.16 28.13 -1.16
C PRO A 205 3.32 28.10 -0.17
N ARG A 206 3.83 29.28 0.22
CA ARG A 206 4.70 29.43 1.38
C ARG A 206 3.84 29.33 2.64
N TYR A 207 4.06 28.29 3.44
CA TYR A 207 3.50 28.18 4.79
C TYR A 207 4.25 29.16 5.71
N ARG A 208 3.56 30.19 6.22
CA ARG A 208 4.07 31.07 7.27
C ARG A 208 3.18 30.94 8.49
N SER A 209 3.81 30.65 9.62
CA SER A 209 3.22 30.51 10.95
C SER A 209 2.69 31.85 11.48
N GLY A 210 1.60 31.78 12.28
CA GLY A 210 1.38 32.70 13.39
C GLY A 210 0.23 33.72 13.29
N HIS A 211 -0.78 33.46 14.13
CA HIS A 211 -1.60 34.41 14.91
C HIS A 211 -2.70 35.29 14.28
N HIS A 212 -3.89 35.14 14.91
CA HIS A 212 -4.97 36.09 15.15
C HIS A 212 -5.54 36.91 13.98
N ALA A 213 -6.81 36.65 13.63
CA ALA A 213 -7.95 37.44 14.11
C ALA A 213 -9.21 37.25 13.23
N ARG A 214 -10.32 36.98 13.93
CA ARG A 214 -11.71 37.44 13.70
C ARG A 214 -12.43 37.13 12.37
N SER A 215 -13.58 36.47 12.52
CA SER A 215 -14.73 36.47 11.62
C SER A 215 -15.22 37.90 11.27
N PRO A 216 -16.01 38.06 10.20
CA PRO A 216 -17.47 37.91 10.35
C PRO A 216 -18.22 37.22 9.20
N LEU A 217 -19.33 36.59 9.61
CA LEU A 217 -20.60 36.34 8.93
C LEU A 217 -20.79 36.84 7.49
N ALA A 218 -21.34 35.96 6.63
CA ALA A 218 -22.60 36.22 5.91
C ALA A 218 -23.14 34.94 5.25
N THR A 219 -24.33 34.53 5.69
CA THR A 219 -25.19 33.52 5.05
C THR A 219 -25.94 34.15 3.87
N PRO A 220 -26.35 33.36 2.86
CA PRO A 220 -27.77 33.37 2.50
C PRO A 220 -28.30 31.95 2.28
N ALA A 221 -29.27 31.52 3.08
CA ALA A 221 -30.71 31.68 2.86
C ALA A 221 -31.28 30.61 1.90
N ALA A 222 -31.82 29.57 2.53
CA ALA A 222 -32.68 28.57 1.93
C ALA A 222 -33.97 29.22 1.36
N ARG A 223 -34.41 28.74 0.19
CA ARG A 223 -35.75 29.00 -0.35
C ARG A 223 -36.33 27.72 -0.94
N GLN A 224 -37.29 27.15 -0.23
CA GLN A 224 -38.50 26.47 -0.72
C GLN A 224 -39.53 26.54 0.42
N PRO A 225 -40.85 26.31 0.22
CA PRO A 225 -41.59 26.01 -1.01
C PRO A 225 -42.84 26.90 -1.20
N SER A 226 -43.60 26.71 -2.29
CA SER A 226 -45.05 26.99 -2.30
C SER A 226 -45.78 26.16 -3.36
N PRO A 227 -47.09 25.90 -3.16
CA PRO A 227 -47.75 24.67 -3.60
C PRO A 227 -48.64 24.90 -4.83
N LEU A 228 -48.82 23.87 -5.66
CA LEU A 228 -49.95 23.80 -6.57
C LEU A 228 -50.67 22.46 -6.45
N ALA A 229 -51.96 22.61 -6.20
CA ALA A 229 -52.98 21.60 -6.05
C ALA A 229 -53.25 20.82 -7.35
N GLY A 230 -53.70 19.58 -7.15
CA GLY A 230 -54.89 19.08 -7.84
C GLY A 230 -54.64 18.15 -9.03
N ARG A 231 -54.79 16.84 -8.79
CA ARG A 231 -56.07 16.13 -9.04
C ARG A 231 -55.87 14.63 -8.87
N GLU A 232 -56.59 14.08 -7.91
CA GLU A 232 -57.06 12.70 -7.94
C GLU A 232 -57.84 12.45 -9.24
N ARG A 233 -57.60 11.29 -9.86
CA ARG A 233 -58.70 10.51 -10.42
C ARG A 233 -58.34 9.04 -10.39
N ASN A 234 -59.13 8.35 -9.57
CA ASN A 234 -59.18 6.93 -9.37
C ASN A 234 -59.82 6.22 -10.58
N SER A 235 -59.63 4.90 -10.63
CA SER A 235 -60.51 3.85 -11.15
C SER A 235 -60.17 3.11 -12.46
N ARG A 236 -60.02 1.79 -12.24
CA ARG A 236 -60.16 0.61 -13.11
C ARG A 236 -58.92 0.08 -13.80
#